data_AF-A0A9E6VYJ3-F1
#
_entry.id   AF-A0A9E6VYJ3-F1
#
_cell.length_a   1.000
_cell.length_b   1.000
_cell.length_c   1.000
_cell.angle_alpha   90.00
_cell.angle_beta   90.00
_cell.angle_gamma   90.00
#
_symmetry.space_group_name_H-M   'P 1'
#
loop_
_entity.id
_entity.type
_entity.pdbx_description
1 polymer ?
#
loop_
_entity_poly.entity_id
_entity_poly.type
_entity_poly.pdbx_seq_one_letter_code
_entity_poly.pdbx_strand_id
1 'polypeptide(L)' 'MNTDILEGKWKQFKGEIQNQWGKLTDDDLARIDGHREKFLGSLEENYGMARDDAERALMEFERIHQL' A
#
# COMPACT_ATOMS: atom_id res chain seq x y z
N MET A 1 -11.56 9.96 -11.54
CA MET A 1 -12.26 9.92 -10.24
C MET A 1 -11.96 8.58 -9.61
N ASN A 2 -10.88 8.51 -8.84
CA ASN A 2 -10.61 7.43 -7.89
C ASN A 2 -9.86 8.14 -6.79
N THR A 3 -10.62 8.82 -5.93
CA THR A 3 -10.06 9.37 -4.71
C THR A 3 -9.69 8.16 -3.88
N ASP A 4 -8.38 7.94 -3.70
CA ASP A 4 -7.80 6.76 -3.06
C ASP A 4 -8.58 6.40 -1.78
N ILE A 5 -9.39 5.34 -1.84
CA ILE A 5 -10.18 4.88 -0.69
C ILE A 5 -9.25 4.48 0.47
N LEU A 6 -8.03 4.09 0.11
CA LEU A 6 -6.89 3.91 1.00
C LEU A 6 -6.57 5.15 1.85
N GLU A 7 -6.66 6.37 1.31
CA GLU A 7 -6.37 7.62 2.04
C GLU A 7 -7.36 7.84 3.20
N GLY A 8 -8.66 7.64 2.95
CA GLY A 8 -9.71 7.87 3.95
C GLY A 8 -9.68 6.92 5.14
N LYS A 9 -9.15 5.70 4.96
CA LYS A 9 -9.00 4.70 6.03
C LYS A 9 -7.54 4.34 6.35
N TRP A 10 -6.56 5.08 5.81
CA TRP A 10 -5.14 4.77 5.89
C TRP A 10 -4.66 4.47 7.31
N LYS A 11 -5.08 5.30 8.27
CA LYS A 11 -4.71 5.17 9.69
C LYS A 11 -5.17 3.86 10.32
N GLN A 12 -6.25 3.27 9.84
CA GLN A 12 -6.79 2.00 10.35
C GLN A 12 -6.00 0.81 9.82
N PHE A 13 -5.49 0.91 8.59
CA PHE A 13 -4.85 -0.19 7.87
C PHE A 13 -3.32 -0.16 7.92
N LYS A 14 -2.70 0.94 8.39
CA LYS A 14 -1.23 1.08 8.48
C LYS A 14 -0.55 -0.13 9.16
N GLY A 15 -1.12 -0.62 10.26
CA GLY A 15 -0.58 -1.78 10.99
C GLY A 15 -0.71 -3.09 10.22
N GLU A 16 -1.83 -3.28 9.50
CA GLU A 16 -2.03 -4.48 8.67
C GLU A 16 -1.11 -4.46 7.45
N ILE A 17 -0.90 -3.29 6.85
CA ILE A 17 0.08 -3.08 5.80
C ILE A 17 1.49 -3.39 6.31
N GLN A 18 1.86 -2.92 7.50
CA GLN A 18 3.16 -3.23 8.09
C GLN A 18 3.32 -4.73 8.38
N ASN A 19 2.25 -5.43 8.78
CA ASN A 19 2.26 -6.87 8.96
C ASN A 19 2.44 -7.64 7.64
N GLN A 20 1.74 -7.23 6.58
CA GLN A 20 1.80 -7.88 5.27
C GLN A 20 3.10 -7.56 4.53
N TRP A 21 3.55 -6.32 4.62
CA TRP A 21 4.75 -5.81 3.96
C TRP A 21 5.75 -5.30 5.00
N GLY A 22 6.29 -6.20 5.82
CA GLY A 22 7.22 -5.87 6.91
C GLY A 22 8.56 -5.23 6.53
N LYS A 23 8.88 -5.05 5.24
CA LYS A 23 10.01 -4.22 4.80
C LYS A 23 9.64 -2.74 4.69
N LEU A 24 8.35 -2.41 4.58
CA LEU A 24 7.88 -1.03 4.63
C LEU A 24 7.98 -0.54 6.07
N THR A 25 8.84 0.45 6.29
CA THR A 25 9.04 1.05 7.60
C THR A 25 7.90 2.02 7.93
N ASP A 26 7.81 2.42 9.20
CA ASP A 26 6.87 3.46 9.61
C ASP A 26 7.02 4.78 8.83
N ASP A 27 8.24 5.10 8.40
CA ASP A 27 8.57 6.24 7.54
C ASP A 27 8.06 6.04 6.10
N ASP A 28 8.23 4.85 5.52
CA ASP A 28 7.70 4.54 4.19
C ASP A 28 6.17 4.66 4.19
N LEU A 29 5.52 4.10 5.21
CA LEU A 29 4.07 4.19 5.39
C LEU A 29 3.61 5.64 5.62
N ALA A 30 4.39 6.45 6.33
CA ALA A 30 4.10 7.87 6.47
C ALA A 30 4.22 8.63 5.15
N ARG A 31 5.15 8.25 4.27
CA ARG A 31 5.31 8.84 2.94
C ARG A 31 4.21 8.42 1.97
N ILE A 32 3.82 7.14 2.03
CA ILE A 32 2.74 6.58 1.21
C ILE A 32 1.43 7.31 1.51
N ASP A 33 1.10 7.51 2.79
CA ASP A 33 -0.08 8.27 3.25
C ASP A 33 -1.41 7.88 2.57
N GLY A 34 -1.55 6.61 2.21
CA GLY A 34 -2.73 6.09 1.50
C GLY A 34 -2.79 6.39 0.01
N HIS A 35 -1.78 7.05 -0.56
CA HIS A 35 -1.70 7.26 -2.01
C HIS A 35 -1.24 5.97 -2.71
N ARG A 36 -2.10 5.45 -3.60
CA ARG A 36 -1.84 4.22 -4.37
C ARG A 36 -0.52 4.26 -5.13
N GLU A 37 -0.23 5.33 -5.87
CA GLU A 37 1.00 5.41 -6.67
C GLU A 37 2.27 5.36 -5.82
N LYS A 38 2.26 6.03 -4.65
CA LYS A 38 3.39 5.97 -3.73
C LYS A 38 3.53 4.59 -3.11
N PHE A 39 2.42 3.92 -2.82
CA PHE A 39 2.43 2.55 -2.33
C PHE A 39 3.10 1.62 -3.35
N LEU A 40 2.66 1.70 -4.60
CA LEU A 40 3.19 0.88 -5.68
C LEU A 40 4.69 1.13 -5.89
N GLY A 41 5.13 2.39 -5.91
CA GLY A 41 6.56 2.73 -5.94
C GLY A 41 7.34 2.12 -4.79
N SER A 42 6.82 2.20 -3.56
CA SER A 42 7.46 1.58 -2.39
C SER A 42 7.56 0.05 -2.51
N LEU A 43 6.59 -0.62 -3.14
CA LEU A 43 6.67 -2.06 -3.40
C LEU A 43 7.71 -2.40 -4.47
N GLU A 44 7.78 -1.61 -5.53
CA GLU A 44 8.81 -1.74 -6.56
C GLU A 44 10.21 -1.56 -5.96
N GLU A 45 10.43 -0.51 -5.15
CA GLU A 45 11.73 -0.18 -4.56
C GLU A 45 12.16 -1.14 -3.44
N ASN A 46 11.28 -1.45 -2.48
CA ASN A 46 11.66 -2.25 -1.30
C ASN A 46 11.60 -3.76 -1.53
N TYR A 47 10.78 -4.20 -2.49
CA TYR A 47 10.58 -5.61 -2.79
C TYR A 47 11.11 -6.04 -4.17
N GLY A 48 11.48 -5.10 -5.04
CA GLY A 48 11.90 -5.41 -6.40
C GLY A 48 10.75 -5.96 -7.25
N MET A 49 9.51 -5.64 -6.90
CA MET A 49 8.33 -6.10 -7.63
C MET A 49 8.25 -5.39 -8.98
N ALA A 50 7.77 -6.10 -10.00
CA ALA A 50 7.32 -5.44 -11.23
C ALA A 50 6.02 -4.68 -10.96
N ARG A 51 5.74 -3.63 -11.73
CA ARG A 51 4.54 -2.81 -11.57
C ARG A 51 3.25 -3.63 -11.51
N ASP A 52 3.10 -4.60 -12.42
CA ASP A 52 1.93 -5.49 -12.46
C ASP A 52 1.78 -6.35 -11.19
N ASP A 53 2.90 -6.80 -10.59
CA ASP A 53 2.89 -7.55 -9.33
C ASP A 53 2.52 -6.66 -8.15
N ALA A 54 3.07 -5.44 -8.09
CA ALA A 54 2.73 -4.46 -7.07
C ALA A 54 1.24 -4.09 -7.14
N GLU A 55 0.70 -3.89 -8.35
CA GLU A 55 -0.72 -3.59 -8.56
C GLU A 55 -1.61 -4.75 -8.14
N ARG A 56 -1.23 -6.00 -8.46
CA ARG A 56 -1.94 -7.19 -7.98
C ARG A 56 -1.93 -7.29 -6.46
N ALA A 57 -0.77 -7.07 -5.83
CA ALA A 57 -0.64 -7.14 -4.38
C ALA A 57 -1.51 -6.09 -3.67
N LEU A 58 -1.53 -4.87 -4.21
CA LEU A 58 -2.35 -3.79 -3.67
C LEU A 58 -3.84 -4.02 -3.90
N MET A 59 -4.25 -4.48 -5.09
CA MET A 59 -5.65 -4.84 -5.36
C MET A 59 -6.13 -5.98 -4.44
N GLU A 60 -5.29 -6.98 -4.19
CA GLU A 60 -5.65 -8.07 -3.29
C GLU A 60 -5.81 -7.58 -1.85
N PHE A 61 -4.94 -6.67 -1.41
CA PHE A 61 -5.07 -6.02 -0.11
C PHE A 61 -6.37 -5.23 0.02
N GLU A 62 -6.69 -4.40 -0.98
CA GLU A 62 -7.95 -3.64 -1.03
C GLU A 62 -9.16 -4.59 -0.98
N ARG A 63 -9.12 -5.69 -1.73
CA ARG A 63 -10.19 -6.70 -1.76
C ARG A 63 -10.38 -7.40 -0.41
N ILE A 64 -9.30 -7.79 0.26
CA ILE A 64 -9.35 -8.46 1.58
C ILE A 64 -9.95 -7.53 2.64
N HIS A 65 -9.63 -6.24 2.59
CA HIS A 65 -10.04 -5.26 3.59
C HIS A 65 -11.28 -4.43 3.19
N GLN A 66 -11.93 -4.79 2.09
CA GLN A 66 -13.11 -4.13 1.53
C GLN A 66 -12.92 -2.61 1.38
N LEU A 67 -11.80 -2.24 0.75
CA LEU A 67 -11.44 -0.87 0.38
C LEU A 67 -11.85 -0.55 -1.04
#